data_AF-A0A8T3T9P7-F1
#
_entry.id   AF-A0A8T3T9P7-F1
#
_cell.length_a   1.000
_cell.length_b   1.000
_cell.length_c   1.000
_cell.angle_alpha   90.00
_cell.angle_beta   90.00
_cell.angle_gamma   90.00
#
_symmetry.space_group_name_H-M   'P 1'
#
loop_
_entity.id
_entity.type
_entity.pdbx_description
1 polymer ?
#
loop_
_entity_poly.entity_id
_entity_poly.type
_entity_poly.pdbx_seq_one_letter_code
_entity_poly.pdbx_strand_id
1 'polypeptide(L)'
;MPGASGYLVHRAETPDGPFGILDHLSGDVLAVPGPPYADTTGVPSETYRYTVSSLAFIEAGSGELSTPIEAASRGVGSPHVRVEVDASAAAGTLDRLWRPMIGSEHLSLLAYGRGPGDRLIGQEVEEALRLARSELGVRAVRAHAILHDELRVYREVDGRPVYDFARIDEIYDRVMELGLRPIVELSFMPHDLAADPSKTVFQYRAIVSPPKDWARWGELVGELARHLVERYGIDEVSRNWAFEVWNEANLEVFWSGTREEYIRLYDVAARAIKAVDSRLRVGGPASAAAGWIPPLLEHVAREGVPIDFLSSHTYGSPPLDLHATAERYGLAHLPAWWTEWGVSPRHNGDVNDLSFGAPFICRSMKALQGRAEAIAYWVISDHFEELGWPGRLFHGGFGLLTVGNLRKPRFWALALLERLDDELVACQLSGDGAGSVVDGLASRAADGRIKVLLWNGTLDQGKTLGEPLLSRRVDLAVSGLGSGSLELSHWRVDEAHSNIRHVWERLAGGDWPDEAGWKALKAADKLDELEPTRVVDAVDGSIELSFELPMPAVSMLELRPG
;
A
#
# COMPACT_ATOMS: atom_id res chain seq x y z
N MET A 1 14.38 -20.56 0.43
CA MET A 1 14.62 -21.45 -0.72
C MET A 1 14.60 -20.60 -1.98
N PRO A 2 15.51 -20.81 -2.95
CA PRO A 2 15.43 -20.13 -4.24
C PRO A 2 14.04 -20.32 -4.88
N GLY A 3 13.45 -19.27 -5.44
CA GLY A 3 12.13 -19.31 -6.12
C GLY A 3 10.91 -19.32 -5.18
N ALA A 4 11.08 -19.04 -3.89
CA ALA A 4 9.98 -18.84 -2.95
C ALA A 4 9.49 -17.38 -3.00
N SER A 5 8.18 -17.18 -3.13
CA SER A 5 7.55 -15.85 -3.11
C SER A 5 7.38 -15.32 -1.67
N GLY A 6 7.31 -16.23 -0.69
CA GLY A 6 7.25 -15.93 0.74
C GLY A 6 7.42 -17.17 1.61
N TYR A 7 7.23 -17.02 2.92
CA TYR A 7 7.35 -18.08 3.92
C TYR A 7 6.17 -18.08 4.88
N LEU A 8 5.65 -19.27 5.18
CA LEU A 8 4.72 -19.47 6.28
C LEU A 8 5.54 -19.85 7.53
N VAL A 9 5.25 -19.17 8.64
CA VAL A 9 5.82 -19.50 9.95
C VAL A 9 4.82 -20.40 10.66
N HIS A 10 5.28 -21.54 11.17
CA HIS A 10 4.46 -22.48 11.91
C HIS A 10 4.96 -22.59 13.34
N ARG A 11 4.04 -22.68 14.29
CA ARG A 11 4.31 -22.84 15.72
C ARG A 11 3.53 -24.03 16.28
N ALA A 12 4.14 -24.78 17.19
CA ALA A 12 3.43 -25.73 18.02
C ALA A 12 3.10 -25.09 19.38
N GLU A 13 1.83 -25.15 19.79
CA GLU A 13 1.34 -24.58 21.06
C GLU A 13 1.88 -25.33 22.29
N THR A 14 2.33 -26.57 22.11
CA THR A 14 3.02 -27.35 23.13
C THR A 14 4.28 -28.01 22.55
N PRO A 15 5.29 -28.35 23.36
CA PRO A 15 6.53 -28.96 22.86
C PRO A 15 6.32 -30.26 22.04
N ASP A 16 5.28 -31.02 22.36
CA ASP A 16 4.92 -32.27 21.66
C ASP A 16 3.69 -32.11 20.74
N GLY A 17 3.18 -30.88 20.57
CA GLY A 17 1.97 -30.58 19.82
C GLY A 17 2.19 -30.54 18.30
N PRO A 18 1.09 -30.54 17.51
CA PRO A 18 1.18 -30.33 16.08
C PRO A 18 1.56 -28.88 15.75
N PHE A 19 2.19 -28.68 14.59
CA PHE A 19 2.44 -27.36 14.03
C PHE A 19 1.17 -26.77 13.40
N GLY A 20 0.83 -25.54 13.77
CA GLY A 20 -0.15 -24.71 13.09
C GLY A 20 0.51 -23.50 12.44
N ILE A 21 -0.09 -22.97 11.37
CA ILE A 21 0.35 -21.70 10.78
C ILE A 21 0.12 -20.60 11.82
N LEU A 22 1.14 -19.80 12.06
CA LEU A 22 1.07 -18.67 12.97
C LEU A 22 0.17 -17.58 12.36
N ASP A 23 -0.89 -17.22 13.09
CA ASP A 23 -1.81 -16.17 12.68
C ASP A 23 -1.51 -14.90 13.47
N HIS A 24 -1.00 -13.87 12.78
CA HIS A 24 -0.77 -12.53 13.34
C HIS A 24 -2.03 -11.64 13.28
N LEU A 25 -3.20 -12.23 13.07
CA LEU A 25 -4.52 -11.60 13.08
C LEU A 25 -4.71 -10.53 11.98
N SER A 26 -3.98 -10.66 10.88
CA SER A 26 -4.03 -9.75 9.72
C SER A 26 -5.25 -9.96 8.82
N GLY A 27 -5.73 -11.20 8.73
CA GLY A 27 -6.98 -11.56 8.06
C GLY A 27 -6.93 -11.80 6.55
N ASP A 28 -5.78 -11.64 5.89
CA ASP A 28 -5.64 -11.91 4.44
C ASP A 28 -4.49 -12.89 4.16
N VAL A 29 -3.25 -12.41 4.02
CA VAL A 29 -2.08 -13.27 3.75
C VAL A 29 -1.27 -13.48 5.03
N LEU A 30 -1.06 -14.73 5.44
CA LEU A 30 -0.23 -15.06 6.62
C LEU A 30 1.27 -15.18 6.33
N ALA A 31 1.64 -15.23 5.05
CA ALA A 31 3.04 -15.36 4.65
C ALA A 31 3.82 -14.06 4.87
N VAL A 32 5.11 -14.21 5.21
CA VAL A 32 6.07 -13.12 5.29
C VAL A 32 7.07 -13.20 4.13
N PRO A 33 7.55 -12.07 3.60
CA PRO A 33 8.37 -12.06 2.37
C PRO A 33 9.78 -12.63 2.57
N GLY A 34 10.28 -12.68 3.80
CA GLY A 34 11.62 -13.17 4.13
C GLY A 34 12.00 -12.95 5.61
N PRO A 35 13.15 -13.49 6.04
CA PRO A 35 13.70 -13.23 7.36
C PRO A 35 14.34 -11.83 7.47
N PRO A 36 14.57 -11.34 8.71
CA PRO A 36 14.18 -11.97 9.97
C PRO A 36 12.70 -11.72 10.32
N TYR A 37 12.10 -12.63 11.08
CA TYR A 37 10.73 -12.52 11.61
C TYR A 37 10.77 -12.71 13.13
N ALA A 38 9.91 -11.99 13.86
CA ALA A 38 9.72 -12.15 15.29
C ALA A 38 8.25 -12.50 15.56
N ASP A 39 8.01 -13.68 16.15
CA ASP A 39 6.71 -14.01 16.71
C ASP A 39 6.50 -13.21 17.99
N THR A 40 5.58 -12.25 17.95
CA THR A 40 5.18 -11.51 19.16
C THR A 40 3.85 -11.97 19.74
N THR A 41 3.21 -13.00 19.18
CA THR A 41 1.88 -13.48 19.61
C THR A 41 1.95 -14.40 20.82
N GLY A 42 3.12 -15.01 21.08
CA GLY A 42 3.34 -15.95 22.18
C GLY A 42 3.45 -15.29 23.55
N VAL A 43 3.51 -16.13 24.59
CA VAL A 43 3.70 -15.69 25.98
C VAL A 43 5.19 -15.47 26.26
N PRO A 44 5.59 -14.34 26.86
CA PRO A 44 6.99 -14.08 27.18
C PRO A 44 7.64 -15.18 28.01
N SER A 45 8.87 -15.55 27.64
CA SER A 45 9.70 -16.62 28.26
C SER A 45 9.19 -18.04 28.09
N GLU A 46 8.01 -18.26 27.49
CA GLU A 46 7.60 -19.61 27.10
C GLU A 46 8.40 -20.09 25.89
N THR A 47 8.77 -21.37 25.91
CA THR A 47 9.47 -22.02 24.80
C THR A 47 8.45 -22.66 23.88
N TYR A 48 8.51 -22.29 22.61
CA TYR A 48 7.73 -22.92 21.55
C TYR A 48 8.65 -23.59 20.54
N ARG A 49 8.07 -24.51 19.77
CA ARG A 49 8.74 -25.07 18.59
C ARG A 49 8.24 -24.35 17.35
N TYR A 50 9.18 -23.99 16.48
CA TYR A 50 8.91 -23.32 15.22
C TYR A 50 9.44 -24.12 14.04
N THR A 51 8.74 -24.05 12.93
CA THR A 51 9.22 -24.51 11.62
C THR A 51 8.71 -23.55 10.55
N VAL A 52 9.37 -23.52 9.39
CA VAL A 52 8.96 -22.67 8.27
C VAL A 52 8.73 -23.52 7.03
N SER A 53 7.81 -23.09 6.18
CA SER A 53 7.68 -23.63 4.82
C SER A 53 7.74 -22.52 3.79
N SER A 54 8.33 -22.83 2.62
CA SER A 54 8.31 -21.92 1.48
C SER A 54 6.92 -21.91 0.85
N LEU A 55 6.47 -20.72 0.48
CA LEU A 55 5.26 -20.53 -0.32
C LEU A 55 5.67 -20.20 -1.75
N ALA A 56 5.23 -21.06 -2.68
CA ALA A 56 5.47 -20.88 -4.11
C ALA A 56 4.61 -19.77 -4.72
N PHE A 57 3.35 -19.72 -4.32
CA PHE A 57 2.35 -18.68 -4.55
C PHE A 57 1.19 -18.98 -3.58
N ILE A 58 0.28 -18.03 -3.37
CA ILE A 58 -0.73 -18.10 -2.29
C ILE A 58 -1.57 -19.40 -2.31
N GLU A 59 -1.93 -19.87 -3.51
CA GLU A 59 -2.81 -21.02 -3.74
C GLU A 59 -2.07 -22.37 -3.78
N ALA A 60 -0.73 -22.38 -3.75
CA ALA A 60 0.06 -23.60 -3.90
C ALA A 60 0.00 -24.54 -2.68
N GLY A 61 -0.54 -24.05 -1.56
CA GLY A 61 -0.42 -24.69 -0.26
C GLY A 61 0.98 -24.55 0.35
N SER A 62 1.13 -25.03 1.59
CA SER A 62 2.41 -25.03 2.28
C SER A 62 3.37 -26.04 1.64
N GLY A 63 4.60 -25.61 1.35
CA GLY A 63 5.71 -26.52 1.03
C GLY A 63 6.11 -27.41 2.21
N GLU A 64 7.19 -28.18 2.01
CA GLU A 64 7.78 -29.01 3.07
C GLU A 64 8.23 -28.16 4.26
N LEU A 65 7.96 -28.66 5.47
CA LEU A 65 8.36 -28.02 6.72
C LEU A 65 9.87 -28.15 6.90
N SER A 66 10.54 -27.07 7.30
CA SER A 66 11.95 -27.10 7.69
C SER A 66 12.16 -27.94 8.95
N THR A 67 13.42 -28.25 9.25
CA THR A 67 13.80 -28.79 10.56
C THR A 67 13.28 -27.86 11.67
N PRO A 68 12.50 -28.38 12.64
CA PRO A 68 12.01 -27.56 13.73
C PRO A 68 13.13 -27.05 14.63
N ILE A 69 12.94 -25.85 15.16
CA ILE A 69 13.78 -25.26 16.20
C ILE A 69 12.95 -24.96 17.44
N GLU A 70 13.60 -24.89 18.60
CA GLU A 70 13.00 -24.35 19.82
C GLU A 70 13.45 -22.91 20.02
N ALA A 71 12.50 -22.03 20.35
CA ALA A 71 12.78 -20.63 20.65
C ALA A 71 11.86 -20.12 21.76
N ALA A 72 12.39 -19.21 22.56
CA ALA A 72 11.66 -18.46 23.57
C ALA A 72 12.07 -16.99 23.49
N SER A 73 11.18 -16.09 23.90
CA SER A 73 11.59 -14.69 24.04
C SER A 73 12.70 -14.58 25.09
N ARG A 74 13.63 -13.63 24.90
CA ARG A 74 14.56 -13.28 25.97
C ARG A 74 13.74 -12.73 27.15
N GLY A 75 14.12 -13.07 28.39
CA GLY A 75 13.44 -12.58 29.60
C GLY A 75 13.57 -11.06 29.78
N VAL A 76 13.13 -10.54 30.94
CA VAL A 76 13.19 -9.10 31.26
C VAL A 76 14.65 -8.61 31.37
N GLY A 77 15.23 -8.16 30.26
CA GLY A 77 16.55 -7.53 30.18
C GLY A 77 16.45 -6.02 29.91
N SER A 78 17.54 -5.39 29.46
CA SER A 78 17.53 -4.04 28.88
C SER A 78 17.29 -4.14 27.38
N PRO A 79 16.05 -3.93 26.89
CA PRO A 79 15.68 -4.20 25.52
C PRO A 79 16.18 -3.05 24.64
N HIS A 80 17.42 -3.17 24.16
CA HIS A 80 18.08 -2.16 23.34
C HIS A 80 18.45 -2.71 21.97
N VAL A 81 18.43 -1.80 20.99
CA VAL A 81 18.87 -2.03 19.62
C VAL A 81 19.98 -1.04 19.32
N ARG A 82 21.14 -1.55 18.92
CA ARG A 82 22.23 -0.74 18.38
C ARG A 82 21.96 -0.54 16.89
N VAL A 83 21.99 0.71 16.45
CA VAL A 83 21.87 1.09 15.04
C VAL A 83 23.17 1.76 14.63
N GLU A 84 23.83 1.23 13.61
CA GLU A 84 25.10 1.74 13.11
C GLU A 84 24.92 2.19 11.67
N VAL A 85 25.08 3.50 11.45
CA VAL A 85 24.99 4.12 10.13
C VAL A 85 26.39 4.59 9.72
N ASP A 86 26.88 4.11 8.58
CA ASP A 86 28.10 4.64 7.95
C ASP A 86 27.70 5.54 6.78
N ALA A 87 27.73 6.85 7.01
CA ALA A 87 27.35 7.86 6.03
C ALA A 87 28.28 7.90 4.81
N SER A 88 29.44 7.25 4.87
CA SER A 88 30.40 7.18 3.76
C SER A 88 30.17 5.95 2.87
N ALA A 89 29.51 4.93 3.38
CA ALA A 89 29.30 3.66 2.69
C ALA A 89 27.94 3.64 1.97
N ALA A 90 27.95 3.79 0.64
CA ALA A 90 26.75 3.65 -0.18
C ALA A 90 26.16 2.23 -0.10
N ALA A 91 24.84 2.14 0.02
CA ALA A 91 24.08 0.88 0.16
C ALA A 91 23.02 0.68 -0.93
N GLY A 92 22.96 1.56 -1.93
CA GLY A 92 22.07 1.43 -3.08
C GLY A 92 21.26 2.71 -3.34
N THR A 93 20.19 2.56 -4.11
CA THR A 93 19.24 3.63 -4.41
C THR A 93 17.90 3.28 -3.79
N LEU A 94 17.22 4.28 -3.22
CA LEU A 94 15.88 4.11 -2.68
C LEU A 94 14.86 3.96 -3.81
N ASP A 95 14.24 2.79 -3.90
CA ASP A 95 13.07 2.58 -4.73
C ASP A 95 11.86 3.22 -4.06
N ARG A 96 11.31 4.26 -4.69
CA ARG A 96 10.14 4.99 -4.20
C ARG A 96 8.85 4.36 -4.71
N LEU A 97 8.60 3.14 -4.25
CA LEU A 97 7.56 2.23 -4.73
C LEU A 97 6.12 2.80 -4.61
N TRP A 98 5.91 3.81 -3.77
CA TRP A 98 4.64 4.53 -3.60
C TRP A 98 4.44 5.66 -4.63
N ARG A 99 5.50 6.18 -5.25
CA ARG A 99 5.39 7.27 -6.24
C ARG A 99 4.65 6.87 -7.51
N PRO A 100 4.77 5.63 -8.04
CA PRO A 100 4.05 5.24 -9.25
C PRO A 100 2.54 5.45 -9.15
N MET A 101 1.89 5.09 -8.04
CA MET A 101 0.44 5.16 -7.94
C MET A 101 -0.09 5.21 -6.49
N ILE A 102 -1.30 5.74 -6.32
CA ILE A 102 -2.09 5.69 -5.10
C ILE A 102 -3.50 5.16 -5.42
N GLY A 103 -4.11 4.46 -4.47
CA GLY A 103 -5.51 4.05 -4.56
C GLY A 103 -6.47 5.20 -4.24
N SER A 104 -7.61 5.21 -4.92
CA SER A 104 -8.77 6.04 -4.63
C SER A 104 -10.01 5.17 -4.80
N GLU A 105 -11.10 5.49 -4.10
CA GLU A 105 -12.42 5.00 -4.52
C GLU A 105 -12.70 5.46 -5.99
N HIS A 106 -13.89 5.22 -6.50
CA HIS A 106 -14.25 5.69 -7.83
C HIS A 106 -14.10 7.22 -7.97
N LEU A 107 -13.59 7.66 -9.12
CA LEU A 107 -13.25 9.07 -9.33
C LEU A 107 -14.47 9.95 -9.63
N SER A 108 -15.67 9.37 -9.78
CA SER A 108 -16.90 10.14 -9.98
C SER A 108 -17.25 10.98 -8.75
N LEU A 109 -16.72 10.61 -7.57
CA LEU A 109 -16.74 11.43 -6.36
C LEU A 109 -16.26 12.87 -6.56
N LEU A 110 -15.38 13.13 -7.53
CA LEU A 110 -14.94 14.49 -7.86
C LEU A 110 -16.11 15.41 -8.23
N ALA A 111 -17.21 14.86 -8.75
CA ALA A 111 -18.42 15.60 -9.09
C ALA A 111 -19.44 15.65 -7.93
N TYR A 112 -19.19 14.99 -6.81
CA TYR A 112 -20.14 14.89 -5.70
C TYR A 112 -20.18 16.18 -4.89
N GLY A 113 -21.37 16.47 -4.35
CA GLY A 113 -21.64 17.62 -3.52
C GLY A 113 -21.26 17.43 -2.06
N ARG A 114 -22.17 17.84 -1.18
CA ARG A 114 -22.02 17.79 0.27
C ARG A 114 -22.32 16.39 0.80
N GLY A 115 -21.51 15.93 1.75
CA GLY A 115 -21.55 14.57 2.28
C GLY A 115 -21.27 14.49 3.78
N PRO A 116 -20.67 13.38 4.26
CA PRO A 116 -20.35 13.15 5.67
C PRO A 116 -19.65 14.33 6.34
N GLY A 117 -19.99 14.59 7.61
CA GLY A 117 -19.42 15.69 8.38
C GLY A 117 -19.68 17.09 7.82
N ASP A 118 -20.73 17.23 7.00
CA ASP A 118 -21.06 18.48 6.30
C ASP A 118 -19.91 18.98 5.39
N ARG A 119 -19.14 18.04 4.84
CA ARG A 119 -17.97 18.32 3.98
C ARG A 119 -18.31 18.27 2.50
N LEU A 120 -17.49 18.91 1.67
CA LEU A 120 -17.65 18.93 0.21
C LEU A 120 -16.80 17.82 -0.41
N ILE A 121 -17.44 16.70 -0.76
CA ILE A 121 -16.77 15.45 -1.18
C ILE A 121 -15.82 15.73 -2.34
N GLY A 122 -16.31 16.25 -3.46
CA GLY A 122 -15.50 16.41 -4.67
C GLY A 122 -14.30 17.35 -4.49
N GLN A 123 -14.43 18.39 -3.67
CA GLN A 123 -13.33 19.31 -3.37
C GLN A 123 -12.28 18.67 -2.47
N GLU A 124 -12.72 17.87 -1.50
CA GLU A 124 -11.80 17.21 -0.57
C GLU A 124 -11.10 16.01 -1.20
N VAL A 125 -11.76 15.27 -2.10
CA VAL A 125 -11.10 14.23 -2.90
C VAL A 125 -10.06 14.84 -3.83
N GLU A 126 -10.37 15.95 -4.50
CA GLU A 126 -9.39 16.68 -5.33
C GLU A 126 -8.17 17.13 -4.51
N GLU A 127 -8.42 17.71 -3.34
CA GLU A 127 -7.37 18.12 -2.40
C GLU A 127 -6.55 16.92 -1.89
N ALA A 128 -7.19 15.79 -1.60
CA ALA A 128 -6.52 14.56 -1.18
C ALA A 128 -5.55 14.04 -2.25
N LEU A 129 -5.99 14.04 -3.52
CA LEU A 129 -5.15 13.71 -4.68
C LEU A 129 -4.00 14.72 -4.86
N ARG A 130 -4.28 16.03 -4.67
CA ARG A 130 -3.24 17.06 -4.69
C ARG A 130 -2.18 16.82 -3.62
N LEU A 131 -2.58 16.45 -2.40
CA LEU A 131 -1.67 16.12 -1.31
C LEU A 131 -0.83 14.87 -1.61
N ALA A 132 -1.43 13.82 -2.18
CA ALA A 132 -0.69 12.65 -2.66
C ALA A 132 0.40 13.05 -3.67
N ARG A 133 0.08 13.93 -4.62
CA ARG A 133 1.03 14.45 -5.59
C ARG A 133 2.14 15.28 -4.93
N SER A 134 1.77 16.28 -4.14
CA SER A 134 2.71 17.31 -3.67
C SER A 134 3.56 16.87 -2.49
N GLU A 135 3.06 15.97 -1.65
CA GLU A 135 3.75 15.56 -0.40
C GLU A 135 4.28 14.14 -0.42
N LEU A 136 3.69 13.25 -1.24
CA LEU A 136 4.14 11.85 -1.38
C LEU A 136 4.80 11.57 -2.73
N GLY A 137 4.82 12.55 -3.65
CA GLY A 137 5.44 12.43 -4.97
C GLY A 137 4.70 11.51 -5.95
N VAL A 138 3.44 11.18 -5.65
CA VAL A 138 2.61 10.26 -6.44
C VAL A 138 2.43 10.76 -7.88
N ARG A 139 2.39 9.84 -8.84
CA ARG A 139 2.34 10.13 -10.29
C ARG A 139 1.08 9.64 -10.97
N ALA A 140 0.38 8.67 -10.39
CA ALA A 140 -0.86 8.12 -10.92
C ALA A 140 -1.87 7.82 -9.81
N VAL A 141 -3.14 7.71 -10.20
CA VAL A 141 -4.24 7.29 -9.34
C VAL A 141 -4.92 6.07 -9.98
N ARG A 142 -5.14 5.03 -9.17
CA ARG A 142 -5.89 3.82 -9.54
C ARG A 142 -7.21 3.85 -8.79
N ALA A 143 -8.31 3.67 -9.50
CA ALA A 143 -9.66 3.80 -8.97
C ALA A 143 -10.65 2.89 -9.68
N HIS A 144 -11.62 2.40 -8.94
CA HIS A 144 -12.67 1.52 -9.45
C HIS A 144 -13.65 2.25 -10.39
N ALA A 145 -14.42 1.43 -11.11
CA ALA A 145 -15.74 1.77 -11.62
C ALA A 145 -15.78 2.84 -12.74
N ILE A 146 -14.74 2.97 -13.55
CA ILE A 146 -14.71 3.92 -14.69
C ILE A 146 -15.80 3.64 -15.74
N LEU A 147 -16.34 2.43 -15.79
CA LEU A 147 -17.42 2.00 -16.70
C LEU A 147 -18.79 1.98 -16.01
N HIS A 148 -18.91 2.46 -14.77
CA HIS A 148 -20.17 2.50 -14.05
C HIS A 148 -21.23 3.36 -14.75
N ASP A 149 -22.50 2.97 -14.66
CA ASP A 149 -23.60 3.60 -15.42
C ASP A 149 -23.82 5.08 -15.08
N GLU A 150 -23.35 5.55 -13.92
CA GLU A 150 -23.40 6.97 -13.55
C GLU A 150 -22.53 7.86 -14.48
N LEU A 151 -21.49 7.28 -15.06
CA LEU A 151 -20.61 7.91 -16.03
C LEU A 151 -21.18 7.81 -17.45
N ARG A 152 -22.20 6.96 -17.65
CA ARG A 152 -22.98 6.81 -18.90
C ARG A 152 -22.15 6.38 -20.12
N VAL A 153 -21.01 5.75 -19.87
CA VAL A 153 -20.02 5.37 -20.89
C VAL A 153 -20.62 4.48 -21.97
N TYR A 154 -21.51 3.57 -21.60
CA TYR A 154 -22.10 2.60 -22.52
C TYR A 154 -23.60 2.45 -22.31
N ARG A 155 -24.36 2.48 -23.41
CA ARG A 155 -25.79 2.14 -23.46
C ARG A 155 -26.13 1.45 -24.78
N GLU A 156 -27.25 0.74 -24.81
CA GLU A 156 -27.79 0.16 -26.05
C GLU A 156 -29.10 0.86 -26.46
N VAL A 157 -29.05 1.60 -27.58
CA VAL A 157 -30.23 2.27 -28.16
C VAL A 157 -30.59 1.56 -29.45
N ASP A 158 -31.84 1.07 -29.55
CA ASP A 158 -32.33 0.27 -30.68
C ASP A 158 -31.42 -0.93 -31.02
N GLY A 159 -30.85 -1.54 -29.97
CA GLY A 159 -29.96 -2.71 -30.06
C GLY A 159 -28.53 -2.38 -30.54
N ARG A 160 -28.17 -1.10 -30.67
CA ARG A 160 -26.83 -0.65 -31.07
C ARG A 160 -26.09 -0.01 -29.90
N PRO A 161 -24.78 -0.25 -29.76
CA PRO A 161 -23.98 0.39 -28.72
C PRO A 161 -23.89 1.91 -28.98
N VAL A 162 -23.96 2.68 -27.91
CA VAL A 162 -23.77 4.13 -27.86
C VAL A 162 -22.75 4.44 -26.77
N TYR A 163 -21.72 5.20 -27.14
CA TYR A 163 -20.63 5.58 -26.26
C TYR A 163 -20.70 7.08 -25.92
N ASP A 164 -20.54 7.43 -24.64
CA ASP A 164 -20.51 8.83 -24.17
C ASP A 164 -19.39 9.00 -23.14
N PHE A 165 -18.29 9.61 -23.56
CA PHE A 165 -17.09 9.79 -22.73
C PHE A 165 -17.02 11.14 -22.02
N ALA A 166 -18.05 11.99 -22.11
CA ALA A 166 -17.98 13.36 -21.59
C ALA A 166 -17.67 13.43 -20.08
N ARG A 167 -18.22 12.49 -19.29
CA ARG A 167 -17.96 12.43 -17.84
C ARG A 167 -16.57 11.90 -17.50
N ILE A 168 -16.06 10.96 -18.29
CA ILE A 168 -14.68 10.50 -18.16
C ILE A 168 -13.73 11.66 -18.46
N ASP A 169 -14.01 12.44 -19.50
CA ASP A 169 -13.21 13.61 -19.88
C ASP A 169 -13.15 14.64 -18.74
N GLU A 170 -14.29 15.00 -18.14
CA GLU A 170 -14.35 15.93 -17.01
C GLU A 170 -13.52 15.45 -15.81
N ILE A 171 -13.57 14.14 -15.51
CA ILE A 171 -12.84 13.54 -14.39
C ILE A 171 -11.34 13.46 -14.69
N TYR A 172 -10.96 12.92 -15.85
CA TYR A 172 -9.56 12.72 -16.21
C TYR A 172 -8.84 14.04 -16.51
N ASP A 173 -9.51 15.04 -17.05
CA ASP A 173 -8.93 16.37 -17.19
C ASP A 173 -8.53 16.94 -15.81
N ARG A 174 -9.40 16.82 -14.80
CA ARG A 174 -9.08 17.25 -13.42
C ARG A 174 -7.93 16.46 -12.81
N VAL A 175 -7.88 15.13 -13.01
CA VAL A 175 -6.75 14.31 -12.56
C VAL A 175 -5.44 14.74 -13.23
N MET A 176 -5.47 15.01 -14.53
CA MET A 176 -4.32 15.47 -15.31
C MET A 176 -3.85 16.87 -14.88
N GLU A 177 -4.77 17.79 -14.57
CA GLU A 177 -4.48 19.13 -14.04
C GLU A 177 -3.74 19.07 -12.70
N LEU A 178 -4.01 18.06 -11.86
CA LEU A 178 -3.26 17.79 -10.63
C LEU A 178 -1.86 17.22 -10.88
N GLY A 179 -1.50 16.92 -12.14
CA GLY A 179 -0.23 16.27 -12.50
C GLY A 179 -0.21 14.77 -12.21
N LEU A 180 -1.38 14.16 -12.06
CA LEU A 180 -1.58 12.72 -11.92
C LEU A 180 -2.04 12.11 -13.25
N ARG A 181 -1.90 10.79 -13.39
CA ARG A 181 -2.40 10.02 -14.53
C ARG A 181 -3.30 8.90 -14.04
N PRO A 182 -4.32 8.47 -14.79
CA PRO A 182 -5.11 7.33 -14.41
C PRO A 182 -4.37 6.02 -14.71
N ILE A 183 -4.44 5.09 -13.74
CA ILE A 183 -4.38 3.66 -14.01
C ILE A 183 -5.83 3.24 -14.28
N VAL A 184 -6.14 2.96 -15.53
CA VAL A 184 -7.50 2.72 -16.01
C VAL A 184 -7.90 1.29 -15.65
N GLU A 185 -8.56 1.12 -14.52
CA GLU A 185 -9.19 -0.15 -14.15
C GLU A 185 -10.48 -0.34 -14.94
N LEU A 186 -10.53 -1.36 -15.79
CA LEU A 186 -11.65 -1.63 -16.70
C LEU A 186 -12.80 -2.33 -15.95
N SER A 187 -13.48 -1.58 -15.09
CA SER A 187 -14.57 -2.05 -14.24
C SER A 187 -15.65 -0.97 -14.07
N PHE A 188 -16.85 -1.28 -13.58
CA PHE A 188 -17.44 -2.61 -13.59
C PHE A 188 -18.29 -2.78 -14.86
N MET A 189 -19.16 -3.78 -14.96
CA MET A 189 -19.89 -4.03 -16.19
C MET A 189 -21.03 -2.99 -16.38
N PRO A 190 -21.15 -2.32 -17.53
CA PRO A 190 -22.32 -1.47 -17.80
C PRO A 190 -23.61 -2.28 -17.84
N HIS A 191 -24.72 -1.71 -17.37
CA HIS A 191 -26.00 -2.42 -17.24
C HIS A 191 -26.48 -3.05 -18.54
N ASP A 192 -26.42 -2.32 -19.64
CA ASP A 192 -26.91 -2.83 -20.93
C ASP A 192 -26.02 -3.93 -21.51
N LEU A 193 -24.76 -4.06 -21.08
CA LEU A 193 -23.85 -5.12 -21.55
C LEU A 193 -23.81 -6.34 -20.62
N ALA A 194 -24.27 -6.21 -19.38
CA ALA A 194 -24.25 -7.26 -18.37
C ALA A 194 -25.06 -8.51 -18.79
N ALA A 195 -24.50 -9.70 -18.55
CA ALA A 195 -25.24 -10.96 -18.68
C ALA A 195 -26.30 -11.12 -17.58
N ASP A 196 -25.99 -10.65 -16.37
CA ASP A 196 -26.91 -10.58 -15.25
C ASP A 196 -26.74 -9.26 -14.49
N PRO A 197 -27.52 -8.21 -14.83
CA PRO A 197 -27.43 -6.91 -14.16
C PRO A 197 -27.93 -6.94 -12.70
N SER A 198 -28.49 -8.06 -12.22
CA SER A 198 -28.89 -8.20 -10.81
C SER A 198 -27.71 -8.52 -9.89
N LYS A 199 -26.59 -8.98 -10.43
CA LYS A 199 -25.36 -9.25 -9.67
C LYS A 199 -24.60 -7.96 -9.47
N THR A 200 -24.67 -7.41 -8.27
CA THR A 200 -24.04 -6.13 -7.94
C THR A 200 -23.20 -6.21 -6.68
N VAL A 201 -22.19 -5.35 -6.60
CA VAL A 201 -21.35 -5.09 -5.42
C VAL A 201 -21.49 -3.63 -4.99
N PHE A 202 -21.12 -3.35 -3.73
CA PHE A 202 -21.10 -2.02 -3.13
C PHE A 202 -22.45 -1.30 -3.01
N GLN A 203 -22.46 -0.15 -2.35
CA GLN A 203 -23.65 0.71 -2.19
C GLN A 203 -24.11 1.32 -3.52
N TYR A 204 -23.18 1.69 -4.40
CA TYR A 204 -23.50 2.24 -5.73
C TYR A 204 -23.91 1.17 -6.74
N ARG A 205 -23.94 -0.11 -6.34
CA ARG A 205 -24.46 -1.25 -7.13
C ARG A 205 -23.73 -1.49 -8.45
N ALA A 206 -22.40 -1.41 -8.44
CA ALA A 206 -21.59 -1.82 -9.59
C ALA A 206 -21.89 -3.26 -9.99
N ILE A 207 -22.06 -3.51 -11.30
CA ILE A 207 -22.48 -4.83 -11.79
C ILE A 207 -21.26 -5.72 -12.03
N VAL A 208 -21.26 -6.90 -11.41
CA VAL A 208 -20.11 -7.82 -11.37
C VAL A 208 -20.25 -9.04 -12.26
N SER A 209 -21.23 -9.04 -13.16
CA SER A 209 -21.45 -10.15 -14.09
C SER A 209 -20.55 -10.06 -15.34
N PRO A 210 -20.27 -11.21 -15.99
CA PRO A 210 -19.67 -11.21 -17.32
C PRO A 210 -20.51 -10.45 -18.34
N PRO A 211 -19.93 -10.03 -19.48
CA PRO A 211 -20.71 -9.42 -20.55
C PRO A 211 -21.62 -10.48 -21.23
N LYS A 212 -22.82 -10.08 -21.61
CA LYS A 212 -23.74 -10.91 -22.44
C LYS A 212 -23.21 -11.10 -23.86
N ASP A 213 -22.35 -10.18 -24.32
CA ASP A 213 -21.72 -10.18 -25.64
C ASP A 213 -20.24 -9.79 -25.51
N TRP A 214 -19.36 -10.76 -25.75
CA TRP A 214 -17.92 -10.60 -25.67
C TRP A 214 -17.36 -9.70 -26.78
N ALA A 215 -17.98 -9.65 -27.95
CA ALA A 215 -17.53 -8.75 -29.02
C ALA A 215 -17.80 -7.29 -28.64
N ARG A 216 -18.97 -7.01 -28.04
CA ARG A 216 -19.32 -5.67 -27.54
C ARG A 216 -18.46 -5.24 -26.36
N TRP A 217 -18.03 -6.17 -25.50
CA TRP A 217 -17.01 -5.87 -24.48
C TRP A 217 -15.70 -5.41 -25.12
N GLY A 218 -15.20 -6.14 -26.13
CA GLY A 218 -14.02 -5.74 -26.88
C GLY A 218 -14.18 -4.39 -27.60
N GLU A 219 -15.35 -4.13 -28.19
CA GLU A 219 -15.66 -2.85 -28.82
C GLU A 219 -15.64 -1.71 -27.80
N LEU A 220 -16.31 -1.86 -26.65
CA LEU A 220 -16.30 -0.85 -25.57
C LEU A 220 -14.88 -0.54 -25.09
N VAL A 221 -14.08 -1.57 -24.79
CA VAL A 221 -12.69 -1.38 -24.36
C VAL A 221 -11.85 -0.70 -25.44
N GLY A 222 -12.01 -1.09 -26.70
CA GLY A 222 -11.34 -0.48 -27.84
C GLY A 222 -11.74 0.97 -28.07
N GLU A 223 -13.04 1.30 -28.00
CA GLU A 223 -13.55 2.68 -28.12
C GLU A 223 -13.04 3.56 -26.99
N LEU A 224 -13.05 3.08 -25.74
CA LEU A 224 -12.49 3.83 -24.61
C LEU A 224 -10.99 4.09 -24.82
N ALA A 225 -10.20 3.06 -25.15
CA ALA A 225 -8.77 3.21 -25.36
C ALA A 225 -8.46 4.18 -26.53
N ARG A 226 -9.22 4.09 -27.63
CA ARG A 226 -9.11 5.00 -28.77
C ARG A 226 -9.44 6.43 -28.38
N HIS A 227 -10.57 6.65 -27.70
CA HIS A 227 -10.99 7.97 -27.25
C HIS A 227 -9.92 8.63 -26.36
N LEU A 228 -9.38 7.89 -25.39
CA LEU A 228 -8.30 8.40 -24.52
C LEU A 228 -7.04 8.75 -25.32
N VAL A 229 -6.66 7.94 -26.32
CA VAL A 229 -5.54 8.23 -27.21
C VAL A 229 -5.80 9.46 -28.09
N GLU A 230 -7.01 9.63 -28.60
CA GLU A 230 -7.41 10.79 -29.42
C GLU A 230 -7.41 12.08 -28.60
N ARG A 231 -7.88 12.02 -27.35
CA ARG A 231 -7.95 13.18 -26.44
C ARG A 231 -6.59 13.59 -25.87
N TYR A 232 -5.83 12.63 -25.34
CA TYR A 232 -4.61 12.91 -24.56
C TYR A 232 -3.31 12.67 -25.36
N GLY A 233 -3.40 12.02 -26.51
CA GLY A 233 -2.26 11.71 -27.37
C GLY A 233 -1.59 10.39 -26.98
N ILE A 234 -1.22 9.61 -28.00
CA ILE A 234 -0.66 8.27 -27.80
C ILE A 234 0.64 8.24 -26.98
N ASP A 235 1.49 9.25 -27.11
CA ASP A 235 2.74 9.30 -26.35
C ASP A 235 2.50 9.50 -24.85
N GLU A 236 1.46 10.25 -24.46
CA GLU A 236 1.08 10.40 -23.06
C GLU A 236 0.49 9.10 -22.52
N VAL A 237 -0.51 8.54 -23.21
CA VAL A 237 -1.24 7.35 -22.75
C VAL A 237 -0.30 6.13 -22.69
N SER A 238 0.52 5.88 -23.71
CA SER A 238 1.39 4.70 -23.73
C SER A 238 2.53 4.73 -22.70
N ARG A 239 3.03 5.92 -22.32
CA ARG A 239 4.16 6.06 -21.41
C ARG A 239 3.75 6.18 -19.95
N ASN A 240 2.65 6.89 -19.70
CA ASN A 240 2.29 7.32 -18.34
C ASN A 240 1.04 6.64 -17.80
N TRP A 241 0.22 6.00 -18.66
CA TRP A 241 -1.03 5.34 -18.27
C TRP A 241 -0.91 3.82 -18.42
N ALA A 242 -1.87 3.10 -17.88
CA ALA A 242 -1.98 1.66 -18.04
C ALA A 242 -3.45 1.25 -17.95
N PHE A 243 -3.78 0.09 -18.53
CA PHE A 243 -5.10 -0.51 -18.49
C PHE A 243 -5.04 -1.79 -17.65
N GLU A 244 -5.68 -1.78 -16.48
CA GLU A 244 -5.81 -2.94 -15.61
C GLU A 244 -7.16 -3.61 -15.88
N VAL A 245 -7.17 -4.91 -16.17
CA VAL A 245 -8.42 -5.61 -16.50
C VAL A 245 -9.11 -6.10 -15.23
N TRP A 246 -10.24 -5.44 -14.92
CA TRP A 246 -11.16 -5.78 -13.83
C TRP A 246 -10.56 -5.59 -12.42
N ASN A 247 -11.26 -6.07 -11.39
CA ASN A 247 -10.88 -6.05 -9.99
C ASN A 247 -11.27 -7.37 -9.29
N GLU A 248 -10.33 -7.99 -8.58
CA GLU A 248 -10.52 -9.13 -7.66
C GLU A 248 -11.46 -10.24 -8.15
N ALA A 249 -11.37 -10.63 -9.42
CA ALA A 249 -12.28 -11.62 -10.01
C ALA A 249 -12.24 -13.01 -9.35
N ASN A 250 -11.22 -13.27 -8.52
CA ASN A 250 -11.12 -14.47 -7.71
C ASN A 250 -12.03 -14.48 -6.47
N LEU A 251 -12.71 -13.39 -6.16
CA LEU A 251 -13.74 -13.31 -5.12
C LEU A 251 -15.13 -13.24 -5.76
N GLU A 252 -16.05 -14.13 -5.35
CA GLU A 252 -17.42 -14.20 -5.91
C GLU A 252 -18.22 -12.89 -5.77
N VAL A 253 -17.84 -12.03 -4.82
CA VAL A 253 -18.47 -10.72 -4.61
C VAL A 253 -18.11 -9.72 -5.72
N PHE A 254 -16.94 -9.86 -6.35
CA PHE A 254 -16.42 -8.96 -7.40
C PHE A 254 -16.56 -9.52 -8.81
N TRP A 255 -16.88 -10.82 -8.94
CA TRP A 255 -17.08 -11.46 -10.23
C TRP A 255 -18.02 -12.65 -10.09
N SER A 256 -19.14 -12.62 -10.80
CA SER A 256 -20.12 -13.71 -10.77
C SER A 256 -19.87 -14.82 -11.80
N GLY A 257 -18.82 -14.68 -12.61
CA GLY A 257 -18.43 -15.65 -13.63
C GLY A 257 -17.40 -16.66 -13.13
N THR A 258 -16.89 -17.48 -14.05
CA THR A 258 -15.80 -18.42 -13.76
C THR A 258 -14.43 -17.77 -13.96
N ARG A 259 -13.38 -18.44 -13.47
CA ARG A 259 -11.99 -18.06 -13.78
C ARG A 259 -11.71 -18.07 -15.28
N GLU A 260 -12.24 -19.04 -16.00
CA GLU A 260 -12.07 -19.15 -17.45
C GLU A 260 -12.79 -18.01 -18.18
N GLU A 261 -13.94 -17.54 -17.66
CA GLU A 261 -14.61 -16.34 -18.16
C GLU A 261 -13.82 -15.06 -17.83
N TYR A 262 -13.15 -14.98 -16.68
CA TYR A 262 -12.23 -13.88 -16.39
C TYR A 262 -11.04 -13.87 -17.36
N ILE A 263 -10.41 -15.03 -17.60
CA ILE A 263 -9.32 -15.15 -18.59
C ILE A 263 -9.82 -14.72 -19.98
N ARG A 264 -11.06 -15.06 -20.34
CA ARG A 264 -11.69 -14.59 -21.58
C ARG A 264 -11.91 -13.07 -21.58
N LEU A 265 -12.32 -12.47 -20.47
CA LEU A 265 -12.48 -11.02 -20.30
C LEU A 265 -11.14 -10.30 -20.55
N TYR A 266 -10.07 -10.83 -19.95
CA TYR A 266 -8.69 -10.38 -20.15
C TYR A 266 -8.26 -10.48 -21.61
N ASP A 267 -8.43 -11.64 -22.22
CA ASP A 267 -8.10 -11.92 -23.63
C ASP A 267 -8.72 -10.91 -24.58
N VAL A 268 -10.01 -10.62 -24.39
CA VAL A 268 -10.76 -9.69 -25.25
C VAL A 268 -10.29 -8.26 -25.02
N ALA A 269 -10.13 -7.83 -23.77
CA ALA A 269 -9.69 -6.48 -23.43
C ALA A 269 -8.25 -6.22 -23.93
N ALA A 270 -7.31 -7.12 -23.64
CA ALA A 270 -5.91 -6.98 -24.03
C ALA A 270 -5.73 -6.89 -25.55
N ARG A 271 -6.42 -7.75 -26.31
CA ARG A 271 -6.39 -7.69 -27.78
C ARG A 271 -7.05 -6.42 -28.32
N ALA A 272 -8.15 -5.95 -27.73
CA ALA A 272 -8.80 -4.71 -28.13
C ALA A 272 -7.91 -3.48 -27.91
N ILE A 273 -7.25 -3.39 -26.75
CA ILE A 273 -6.29 -2.31 -26.42
C ILE A 273 -5.12 -2.32 -27.39
N LYS A 274 -4.49 -3.47 -27.61
CA LYS A 274 -3.34 -3.59 -28.51
C LYS A 274 -3.69 -3.36 -29.98
N ALA A 275 -4.96 -3.57 -30.37
CA ALA A 275 -5.45 -3.24 -31.70
C ALA A 275 -5.58 -1.72 -31.93
N VAL A 276 -5.72 -0.91 -30.87
CA VAL A 276 -5.68 0.56 -30.98
C VAL A 276 -4.24 1.03 -31.20
N ASP A 277 -3.31 0.65 -30.32
CA ASP A 277 -1.88 0.82 -30.51
C ASP A 277 -1.11 -0.19 -29.65
N SER A 278 -0.12 -0.87 -30.25
CA SER A 278 0.70 -1.89 -29.58
C SER A 278 1.47 -1.40 -28.34
N ARG A 279 1.71 -0.07 -28.23
CA ARG A 279 2.43 0.57 -27.13
C ARG A 279 1.60 0.73 -25.86
N LEU A 280 0.26 0.64 -25.93
CA LEU A 280 -0.61 0.76 -24.76
C LEU A 280 -0.38 -0.40 -23.80
N ARG A 281 -0.17 -0.11 -22.51
CA ARG A 281 0.13 -1.13 -21.49
C ARG A 281 -1.15 -1.76 -20.95
N VAL A 282 -1.24 -3.09 -20.94
CA VAL A 282 -2.34 -3.86 -20.35
C VAL A 282 -1.83 -4.91 -19.38
N GLY A 283 -2.54 -5.12 -18.27
CA GLY A 283 -2.12 -6.04 -17.21
C GLY A 283 -3.25 -6.55 -16.33
N GLY A 284 -2.90 -7.48 -15.45
CA GLY A 284 -3.81 -8.22 -14.57
C GLY A 284 -3.07 -9.26 -13.72
N PRO A 285 -3.77 -10.10 -12.95
CA PRO A 285 -5.21 -10.26 -12.92
C PRO A 285 -5.98 -9.34 -11.96
N ALA A 286 -5.31 -8.37 -11.33
CA ALA A 286 -5.89 -7.51 -10.28
C ALA A 286 -6.54 -8.30 -9.14
N SER A 287 -5.98 -9.47 -8.82
CA SER A 287 -6.60 -10.44 -7.92
C SER A 287 -6.38 -10.10 -6.45
N ALA A 288 -7.30 -10.54 -5.58
CA ALA A 288 -7.09 -10.55 -4.15
C ALA A 288 -5.98 -11.56 -3.78
N ALA A 289 -5.13 -11.19 -2.83
CA ALA A 289 -4.12 -12.04 -2.19
C ALA A 289 -3.11 -12.73 -3.13
N ALA A 290 -2.78 -12.17 -4.31
CA ALA A 290 -1.98 -12.84 -5.35
C ALA A 290 -2.60 -14.15 -5.89
N GLY A 291 -3.91 -14.31 -5.76
CA GLY A 291 -4.66 -15.40 -6.38
C GLY A 291 -4.63 -15.33 -7.91
N TRP A 292 -4.86 -16.45 -8.59
CA TRP A 292 -4.98 -16.51 -10.07
C TRP A 292 -3.80 -15.97 -10.91
N ILE A 293 -2.70 -15.52 -10.30
CA ILE A 293 -1.47 -15.13 -11.00
C ILE A 293 -0.94 -16.30 -11.85
N PRO A 294 -0.71 -17.52 -11.30
CA PRO A 294 -0.19 -18.63 -12.11
C PRO A 294 -1.12 -19.05 -13.27
N PRO A 295 -2.45 -19.21 -13.08
CA PRO A 295 -3.37 -19.49 -14.18
C PRO A 295 -3.33 -18.47 -15.33
N LEU A 296 -3.27 -17.16 -15.02
CA LEU A 296 -3.18 -16.13 -16.06
C LEU A 296 -1.85 -16.25 -16.82
N LEU A 297 -0.73 -16.41 -16.10
CA LEU A 297 0.59 -16.50 -16.72
C LEU A 297 0.76 -17.76 -17.56
N GLU A 298 0.22 -18.89 -17.11
CA GLU A 298 0.18 -20.13 -17.89
C GLU A 298 -0.57 -19.92 -19.21
N HIS A 299 -1.74 -19.28 -19.15
CA HIS A 299 -2.55 -18.99 -20.32
C HIS A 299 -1.84 -18.03 -21.28
N VAL A 300 -1.25 -16.94 -20.78
CA VAL A 300 -0.47 -15.99 -21.57
C VAL A 300 0.70 -16.68 -22.27
N ALA A 301 1.47 -17.50 -21.55
CA ALA A 301 2.61 -18.22 -22.09
C ALA A 301 2.19 -19.24 -23.16
N ARG A 302 1.00 -19.84 -23.03
CA ARG A 302 0.47 -20.83 -23.97
C ARG A 302 -0.14 -20.20 -25.23
N GLU A 303 -0.96 -19.16 -25.06
CA GLU A 303 -1.78 -18.59 -26.14
C GLU A 303 -1.18 -17.33 -26.77
N GLY A 304 -0.10 -16.77 -26.22
CA GLY A 304 0.55 -15.56 -26.73
C GLY A 304 -0.31 -14.30 -26.60
N VAL A 305 -1.14 -14.22 -25.56
CA VAL A 305 -1.97 -13.05 -25.26
C VAL A 305 -1.07 -11.91 -24.74
N PRO A 306 -1.23 -10.66 -25.19
CA PRO A 306 -0.39 -9.56 -24.71
C PRO A 306 -0.56 -9.29 -23.21
N ILE A 307 0.55 -9.11 -22.51
CA ILE A 307 0.62 -8.62 -21.13
C ILE A 307 1.85 -7.71 -21.00
N ASP A 308 1.72 -6.61 -20.27
CA ASP A 308 2.80 -5.64 -20.07
C ASP A 308 3.17 -5.45 -18.60
N PHE A 309 2.32 -5.89 -17.66
CA PHE A 309 2.57 -5.89 -16.21
C PHE A 309 1.66 -6.88 -15.49
N LEU A 310 2.08 -7.30 -14.29
CA LEU A 310 1.27 -8.06 -13.35
C LEU A 310 0.64 -7.11 -12.34
N SER A 311 -0.60 -7.39 -11.95
CA SER A 311 -1.26 -6.66 -10.87
C SER A 311 -2.01 -7.57 -9.90
N SER A 312 -1.96 -7.24 -8.61
CA SER A 312 -2.64 -7.97 -7.54
C SER A 312 -2.68 -7.14 -6.25
N HIS A 313 -3.40 -7.63 -5.24
CA HIS A 313 -3.61 -6.97 -3.96
C HIS A 313 -3.19 -7.83 -2.78
N THR A 314 -2.87 -7.21 -1.65
CA THR A 314 -2.69 -7.91 -0.38
C THR A 314 -2.85 -6.96 0.80
N TYR A 315 -3.37 -7.46 1.91
CA TYR A 315 -3.58 -6.69 3.13
C TYR A 315 -2.99 -7.35 4.36
N GLY A 316 -2.59 -6.53 5.34
CA GLY A 316 -2.19 -6.97 6.68
C GLY A 316 -0.89 -7.78 6.78
N SER A 317 -0.23 -8.05 5.65
CA SER A 317 1.16 -8.50 5.57
C SER A 317 1.93 -7.69 4.54
N PRO A 318 3.27 -7.60 4.68
CA PRO A 318 4.12 -7.06 3.63
C PRO A 318 3.93 -7.88 2.34
N PRO A 319 3.86 -7.23 1.17
CA PRO A 319 3.61 -7.96 -0.06
C PRO A 319 4.72 -8.94 -0.44
N LEU A 320 4.33 -10.00 -1.14
CA LEU A 320 5.22 -11.03 -1.63
C LEU A 320 5.92 -10.58 -2.92
N ASP A 321 6.84 -11.41 -3.39
CA ASP A 321 7.55 -11.19 -4.64
C ASP A 321 6.87 -11.94 -5.79
N LEU A 322 6.19 -11.21 -6.66
CA LEU A 322 5.49 -11.79 -7.80
C LEU A 322 6.43 -12.25 -8.91
N HIS A 323 7.66 -11.71 -8.98
CA HIS A 323 8.65 -12.11 -9.98
C HIS A 323 9.07 -13.57 -9.82
N ALA A 324 9.14 -14.04 -8.57
CA ALA A 324 9.42 -15.46 -8.27
C ALA A 324 8.34 -16.41 -8.84
N THR A 325 7.08 -15.98 -8.86
CA THR A 325 6.00 -16.74 -9.51
C THR A 325 6.11 -16.62 -11.03
N ALA A 326 6.41 -15.42 -11.55
CA ALA A 326 6.48 -15.15 -12.98
C ALA A 326 7.65 -15.82 -13.69
N GLU A 327 8.78 -16.02 -13.00
CA GLU A 327 9.97 -16.71 -13.50
C GLU A 327 9.64 -18.12 -14.01
N ARG A 328 8.70 -18.81 -13.35
CA ARG A 328 8.25 -20.17 -13.70
C ARG A 328 7.62 -20.27 -15.08
N TYR A 329 7.15 -19.15 -15.60
CA TYR A 329 6.52 -19.02 -16.91
C TYR A 329 7.41 -18.25 -17.90
N GLY A 330 8.64 -17.90 -17.52
CA GLY A 330 9.55 -17.10 -18.35
C GLY A 330 9.17 -15.61 -18.42
N LEU A 331 8.37 -15.12 -17.47
CA LEU A 331 7.75 -13.80 -17.49
C LEU A 331 8.24 -12.88 -16.35
N ALA A 332 9.36 -13.19 -15.70
CA ALA A 332 9.96 -12.37 -14.63
C ALA A 332 10.47 -10.98 -15.09
N HIS A 333 10.35 -10.65 -16.37
CA HIS A 333 10.66 -9.32 -16.89
C HIS A 333 9.47 -8.36 -16.80
N LEU A 334 8.27 -8.88 -16.50
CA LEU A 334 7.06 -8.07 -16.35
C LEU A 334 7.13 -7.28 -15.03
N PRO A 335 6.89 -5.97 -15.03
CA PRO A 335 6.68 -5.21 -13.81
C PRO A 335 5.59 -5.84 -12.94
N ALA A 336 5.82 -5.88 -11.63
CA ALA A 336 4.87 -6.34 -10.62
C ALA A 336 4.31 -5.13 -9.85
N TRP A 337 3.00 -4.91 -9.98
CA TRP A 337 2.28 -3.83 -9.31
C TRP A 337 1.34 -4.38 -8.26
N TRP A 338 1.46 -3.88 -7.04
CA TRP A 338 0.45 -4.07 -6.01
C TRP A 338 -0.56 -2.94 -6.11
N THR A 339 -1.63 -3.12 -6.88
CA THR A 339 -2.60 -2.06 -7.25
C THR A 339 -3.59 -1.72 -6.14
N GLU A 340 -3.63 -2.53 -5.10
CA GLU A 340 -4.15 -2.21 -3.78
C GLU A 340 -3.32 -2.88 -2.69
N TRP A 341 -3.09 -2.15 -1.62
CA TRP A 341 -2.45 -2.68 -0.43
C TRP A 341 -2.75 -1.82 0.79
N GLY A 342 -2.79 -2.45 1.96
CA GLY A 342 -2.99 -1.74 3.22
C GLY A 342 -2.73 -2.60 4.45
N VAL A 343 -2.97 -2.00 5.61
CA VAL A 343 -2.73 -2.65 6.91
C VAL A 343 -3.80 -3.67 7.26
N SER A 344 -5.01 -3.53 6.71
CA SER A 344 -6.12 -4.44 6.97
C SER A 344 -7.08 -4.41 5.80
N PRO A 345 -7.71 -5.54 5.43
CA PRO A 345 -8.78 -5.56 4.44
C PRO A 345 -10.12 -5.05 5.00
N ARG A 346 -10.16 -4.63 6.28
CA ARG A 346 -11.39 -4.19 6.96
C ARG A 346 -11.51 -2.67 6.95
N HIS A 347 -12.49 -2.14 6.23
CA HIS A 347 -12.78 -0.70 6.15
C HIS A 347 -13.18 -0.06 7.49
N ASN A 348 -13.56 -0.85 8.48
CA ASN A 348 -13.90 -0.39 9.83
C ASN A 348 -12.91 -0.92 10.88
N GLY A 349 -11.72 -1.31 10.46
CA GLY A 349 -10.68 -1.77 11.36
C GLY A 349 -10.03 -0.60 12.09
N ASP A 350 -10.09 -0.59 13.42
CA ASP A 350 -9.49 0.47 14.25
C ASP A 350 -8.00 0.72 13.92
N VAL A 351 -7.29 -0.33 13.48
CA VAL A 351 -5.89 -0.29 13.04
C VAL A 351 -5.61 0.78 11.98
N ASN A 352 -6.60 1.12 11.16
CA ASN A 352 -6.44 2.08 10.08
C ASN A 352 -6.32 3.53 10.58
N ASP A 353 -6.87 3.85 11.75
CA ASP A 353 -6.76 5.19 12.35
C ASP A 353 -5.62 5.30 13.37
N LEU A 354 -5.01 4.17 13.74
CA LEU A 354 -3.97 4.08 14.78
C LEU A 354 -2.55 4.23 14.23
N SER A 355 -1.63 4.57 15.13
CA SER A 355 -0.18 4.64 14.85
C SER A 355 0.42 3.30 14.44
N PHE A 356 -0.23 2.17 14.73
CA PHE A 356 0.21 0.82 14.34
C PHE A 356 0.48 0.65 12.84
N GLY A 357 -0.30 1.31 11.98
CA GLY A 357 -0.11 1.24 10.54
C GLY A 357 1.17 1.91 10.03
N ALA A 358 1.76 2.84 10.80
CA ALA A 358 2.95 3.59 10.38
C ALA A 358 4.22 2.71 10.24
N PRO A 359 4.64 1.93 11.25
CA PRO A 359 5.77 1.01 11.11
C PRO A 359 5.50 -0.11 10.10
N PHE A 360 4.25 -0.56 9.94
CA PHE A 360 3.87 -1.54 8.91
C PHE A 360 4.16 -1.03 7.50
N ILE A 361 3.86 0.25 7.23
CA ILE A 361 4.17 0.87 5.95
C ILE A 361 5.67 0.91 5.71
N CYS A 362 6.45 1.39 6.68
CA CYS A 362 7.90 1.47 6.55
C CYS A 362 8.53 0.10 6.30
N ARG A 363 8.12 -0.93 7.06
CA ARG A 363 8.55 -2.31 6.86
C ARG A 363 8.26 -2.80 5.45
N SER A 364 7.05 -2.56 4.95
CA SER A 364 6.63 -3.07 3.64
C SER A 364 7.40 -2.40 2.49
N MET A 365 7.65 -1.09 2.59
CA MET A 365 8.45 -0.37 1.58
C MET A 365 9.91 -0.84 1.56
N LYS A 366 10.49 -1.12 2.73
CA LYS A 366 11.84 -1.70 2.81
C LYS A 366 11.87 -3.14 2.27
N ALA A 367 10.89 -3.97 2.62
CA ALA A 367 10.84 -5.37 2.21
C ALA A 367 10.71 -5.55 0.68
N LEU A 368 10.17 -4.55 -0.01
CA LEU A 368 9.96 -4.56 -1.46
C LEU A 368 11.06 -3.89 -2.29
N GLN A 369 12.09 -3.32 -1.68
CA GLN A 369 13.22 -2.74 -2.43
C GLN A 369 13.79 -3.78 -3.39
N GLY A 370 13.83 -3.46 -4.69
CA GLY A 370 14.26 -4.36 -5.76
C GLY A 370 13.34 -5.56 -6.06
N ARG A 371 12.11 -5.61 -5.52
CA ARG A 371 11.18 -6.77 -5.66
C ARG A 371 9.81 -6.42 -6.24
N ALA A 372 9.51 -5.14 -6.45
CA ALA A 372 8.29 -4.67 -7.09
C ALA A 372 8.56 -3.31 -7.74
N GLU A 373 7.69 -2.92 -8.67
CA GLU A 373 7.81 -1.66 -9.40
C GLU A 373 6.81 -0.61 -8.88
N ALA A 374 5.72 -1.05 -8.24
CA ALA A 374 4.72 -0.16 -7.66
C ALA A 374 3.93 -0.83 -6.54
N ILE A 375 3.53 -0.03 -5.56
CA ILE A 375 2.57 -0.39 -4.52
C ILE A 375 1.64 0.78 -4.23
N ALA A 376 0.35 0.58 -4.45
CA ALA A 376 -0.70 1.56 -4.23
C ALA A 376 -1.29 1.38 -2.84
N TYR A 377 -1.19 2.42 -2.00
CA TYR A 377 -1.95 2.42 -0.75
C TYR A 377 -3.44 2.57 -1.06
N TRP A 378 -4.26 1.64 -0.57
CA TRP A 378 -5.72 1.74 -0.62
C TRP A 378 -6.23 2.32 0.71
N VAL A 379 -6.65 3.59 0.78
CA VAL A 379 -6.78 4.63 -0.27
C VAL A 379 -6.26 5.98 0.22
N ILE A 380 -6.26 6.99 -0.65
CA ILE A 380 -5.86 8.36 -0.28
C ILE A 380 -6.83 9.05 0.69
N SER A 381 -8.15 8.83 0.60
CA SER A 381 -9.18 9.58 1.35
C SER A 381 -10.24 8.68 1.97
N ASP A 382 -10.76 9.08 3.13
CA ASP A 382 -11.94 8.49 3.78
C ASP A 382 -13.28 8.94 3.16
N HIS A 383 -13.27 9.80 2.14
CA HIS A 383 -14.45 9.92 1.27
C HIS A 383 -14.60 8.60 0.52
N PHE A 384 -15.38 7.71 1.12
CA PHE A 384 -15.52 6.32 0.75
C PHE A 384 -16.99 5.89 0.88
N GLU A 385 -17.63 5.39 -0.19
CA GLU A 385 -19.03 4.97 -0.18
C GLU A 385 -19.26 3.48 -0.49
N GLU A 386 -18.29 2.77 -1.06
CA GLU A 386 -18.34 1.33 -1.38
C GLU A 386 -18.99 0.48 -0.29
N LEU A 387 -18.55 0.69 0.96
CA LEU A 387 -18.98 -0.04 2.16
C LEU A 387 -19.87 0.83 3.08
N GLY A 388 -20.39 1.93 2.54
CA GLY A 388 -21.20 2.91 3.24
C GLY A 388 -20.41 4.15 3.64
N TRP A 389 -21.07 5.30 3.54
CA TRP A 389 -20.51 6.58 3.96
C TRP A 389 -20.12 6.57 5.45
N PRO A 390 -18.98 7.18 5.83
CA PRO A 390 -18.57 7.26 7.21
C PRO A 390 -19.60 7.99 8.06
N GLY A 391 -19.93 7.41 9.21
CA GLY A 391 -20.84 8.01 10.20
C GLY A 391 -20.16 8.98 11.16
N ARG A 392 -18.82 8.94 11.24
CA ARG A 392 -17.98 9.73 12.16
C ARG A 392 -16.57 9.94 11.60
N LEU A 393 -15.83 10.91 12.12
CA LEU A 393 -14.50 11.29 11.64
C LEU A 393 -13.49 10.13 11.64
N PHE A 394 -13.34 9.44 12.77
CA PHE A 394 -12.50 8.24 12.90
C PHE A 394 -13.40 7.02 13.04
N HIS A 395 -13.45 6.21 12.00
CA HIS A 395 -14.36 5.07 11.83
C HIS A 395 -13.62 3.81 11.39
N GLY A 396 -12.29 3.81 11.43
CA GLY A 396 -11.44 2.74 10.92
C GLY A 396 -11.28 2.76 9.40
N GLY A 397 -11.57 3.88 8.74
CA GLY A 397 -11.56 4.02 7.29
C GLY A 397 -10.21 3.78 6.62
N PHE A 398 -10.23 3.28 5.39
CA PHE A 398 -9.01 2.98 4.62
C PHE A 398 -8.14 4.20 4.32
N GLY A 399 -8.69 5.41 4.30
CA GLY A 399 -8.00 6.63 3.89
C GLY A 399 -6.72 6.91 4.66
N LEU A 400 -5.67 7.32 3.95
CA LEU A 400 -4.50 7.99 4.53
C LEU A 400 -4.89 9.36 5.12
N LEU A 401 -5.93 9.98 4.55
CA LEU A 401 -6.52 11.22 4.99
C LEU A 401 -7.96 10.98 5.48
N THR A 402 -8.34 11.66 6.55
CA THR A 402 -9.74 11.65 7.02
C THR A 402 -10.65 12.39 6.04
N VAL A 403 -11.97 12.26 6.22
CA VAL A 403 -12.92 13.29 5.78
C VAL A 403 -12.44 14.63 6.38
N GLY A 404 -12.33 15.69 5.58
CA GLY A 404 -11.69 16.94 5.98
C GLY A 404 -10.17 17.04 5.74
N ASN A 405 -9.55 16.02 5.15
CA ASN A 405 -8.14 15.96 4.75
C ASN A 405 -7.12 16.14 5.90
N LEU A 406 -7.39 15.55 7.07
CA LEU A 406 -6.41 15.47 8.14
C LEU A 406 -5.52 14.23 7.97
N ARG A 407 -4.21 14.35 8.18
CA ARG A 407 -3.25 13.26 7.94
C ARG A 407 -3.26 12.26 9.09
N LYS A 408 -3.57 11.00 8.78
CA LYS A 408 -3.44 9.89 9.72
C LYS A 408 -1.96 9.49 9.88
N PRO A 409 -1.58 8.77 10.95
CA PRO A 409 -0.19 8.30 11.15
C PRO A 409 0.43 7.59 9.93
N ARG A 410 -0.39 6.86 9.18
CA ARG A 410 -0.01 6.16 7.95
C ARG A 410 0.43 7.11 6.82
N PHE A 411 -0.21 8.27 6.69
CA PHE A 411 0.23 9.31 5.76
C PHE A 411 1.62 9.83 6.15
N TRP A 412 1.83 10.11 7.44
CA TRP A 412 3.12 10.60 7.92
C TRP A 412 4.25 9.59 7.72
N ALA A 413 3.98 8.28 7.82
CA ALA A 413 4.97 7.25 7.48
C ALA A 413 5.42 7.36 6.01
N LEU A 414 4.49 7.50 5.06
CA LEU A 414 4.83 7.71 3.65
C LEU A 414 5.54 9.06 3.43
N ALA A 415 5.12 10.11 4.10
CA ALA A 415 5.78 11.42 4.01
C ALA A 415 7.22 11.38 4.54
N LEU A 416 7.48 10.62 5.62
CA LEU A 416 8.83 10.40 6.15
C LEU A 416 9.69 9.58 5.20
N LEU A 417 9.15 8.52 4.59
CA LEU A 417 9.83 7.77 3.53
C LEU A 417 10.15 8.65 2.32
N GLU A 418 9.23 9.53 1.92
CA GLU A 418 9.42 10.48 0.82
C GLU A 418 10.50 11.52 1.13
N ARG A 419 10.74 11.84 2.40
CA ARG A 419 11.82 12.75 2.82
C ARG A 419 13.22 12.15 2.74
N LEU A 420 13.37 10.81 2.73
CA LEU A 420 14.68 10.18 2.50
C LEU A 420 15.25 10.65 1.16
N ASP A 421 16.57 10.65 1.04
CA ASP A 421 17.27 10.96 -0.20
C ASP A 421 17.44 9.70 -1.06
N ASP A 422 17.75 9.88 -2.34
CA ASP A 422 17.81 8.76 -3.29
C ASP A 422 19.02 7.84 -3.02
N GLU A 423 20.14 8.35 -2.49
CA GLU A 423 21.30 7.54 -2.12
C GLU A 423 21.10 6.95 -0.72
N LEU A 424 20.91 5.62 -0.65
CA LEU A 424 20.92 4.89 0.61
C LEU A 424 22.37 4.70 1.08
N VAL A 425 22.57 4.76 2.39
CA VAL A 425 23.86 4.46 3.04
C VAL A 425 23.73 3.27 3.98
N ALA A 426 24.85 2.65 4.34
CA ALA A 426 24.86 1.45 5.16
C ALA A 426 24.20 1.74 6.52
N CYS A 427 23.21 0.91 6.88
CA CYS A 427 22.49 0.97 8.15
C CYS A 427 22.35 -0.46 8.68
N GLN A 428 23.10 -0.76 9.74
CA GLN A 428 23.15 -2.09 10.36
C GLN A 428 22.51 -2.04 11.73
N LEU A 429 21.68 -3.03 12.04
CA LEU A 429 21.01 -3.13 13.32
C LEU A 429 21.44 -4.41 14.03
N SER A 430 21.66 -4.32 15.34
CA SER A 430 21.93 -5.47 16.19
C SER A 430 21.27 -5.31 17.56
N GLY A 431 21.18 -6.39 18.33
CA GLY A 431 20.50 -6.40 19.62
C GLY A 431 19.10 -7.00 19.56
N ASP A 432 18.25 -6.59 20.50
CA ASP A 432 16.95 -7.23 20.73
C ASP A 432 15.85 -6.71 19.79
N GLY A 433 15.47 -7.53 18.80
CA GLY A 433 14.44 -7.17 17.83
C GLY A 433 14.97 -6.48 16.56
N ALA A 434 16.29 -6.39 16.41
CA ALA A 434 16.95 -5.81 15.24
C ALA A 434 16.57 -6.52 13.93
N GLY A 435 16.17 -5.75 12.92
CA GLY A 435 15.73 -6.21 11.61
C GLY A 435 14.35 -6.89 11.61
N SER A 436 13.79 -7.20 12.80
CA SER A 436 12.45 -7.74 12.94
C SER A 436 11.51 -6.64 13.43
N VAL A 437 11.29 -6.51 14.74
CA VAL A 437 10.40 -5.48 15.30
C VAL A 437 10.94 -4.06 15.14
N VAL A 438 12.25 -3.86 15.31
CA VAL A 438 12.93 -2.58 15.04
C VAL A 438 13.72 -2.70 13.75
N ASP A 439 13.47 -1.80 12.82
CA ASP A 439 14.22 -1.74 11.57
C ASP A 439 14.35 -0.30 11.06
N GLY A 440 15.19 -0.08 10.04
CA GLY A 440 15.46 1.25 9.53
C GLY A 440 16.06 1.32 8.14
N LEU A 441 16.09 2.55 7.62
CA LEU A 441 16.79 2.99 6.42
C LEU A 441 17.59 4.26 6.75
N ALA A 442 18.73 4.43 6.09
CA ALA A 442 19.48 5.68 6.15
C ALA A 442 19.82 6.14 4.74
N SER A 443 19.80 7.45 4.52
CA SER A 443 20.09 8.07 3.22
C SER A 443 20.98 9.30 3.39
N ARG A 444 21.69 9.64 2.32
CA ARG A 444 22.54 10.81 2.24
C ARG A 444 22.11 11.72 1.08
N ALA A 445 22.03 13.01 1.37
CA ALA A 445 21.86 14.04 0.36
C ALA A 445 23.21 14.47 -0.23
N ALA A 446 23.18 15.03 -1.45
CA ALA A 446 24.38 15.55 -2.12
C ALA A 446 25.07 16.71 -1.35
N ASP A 447 24.33 17.43 -0.49
CA ASP A 447 24.85 18.49 0.37
C ASP A 447 25.38 17.99 1.73
N GLY A 448 25.45 16.67 1.92
CA GLY A 448 25.98 16.05 3.13
C GLY A 448 24.96 15.87 4.26
N ARG A 449 23.68 16.25 4.07
CA ARG A 449 22.63 15.87 5.03
C ARG A 449 22.49 14.36 5.12
N ILE A 450 22.37 13.85 6.35
CA ILE A 450 22.11 12.45 6.63
C ILE A 450 20.74 12.32 7.27
N LYS A 451 19.93 11.40 6.76
CA LYS A 451 18.62 11.07 7.32
C LYS A 451 18.59 9.62 7.74
N VAL A 452 18.09 9.36 8.94
CA VAL A 452 17.95 8.02 9.53
C VAL A 452 16.50 7.82 9.91
N LEU A 453 15.81 6.95 9.18
CA LEU A 453 14.42 6.54 9.44
C LEU A 453 14.43 5.21 10.17
N LEU A 454 13.86 5.18 11.37
CA LEU A 454 13.76 3.99 12.21
C LEU A 454 12.30 3.77 12.59
N TRP A 455 11.88 2.52 12.70
CA TRP A 455 10.54 2.17 13.15
C TRP A 455 10.56 0.97 14.07
N ASN A 456 9.56 0.90 14.95
CA ASN A 456 9.30 -0.21 15.84
C ASN A 456 7.84 -0.65 15.68
N GLY A 457 7.62 -1.88 15.22
CA GLY A 457 6.28 -2.42 14.99
C GLY A 457 6.27 -3.93 14.92
N THR A 458 5.11 -4.55 15.17
CA THR A 458 4.89 -5.98 14.96
C THR A 458 3.86 -6.20 13.86
N LEU A 459 3.80 -7.42 13.29
CA LEU A 459 2.69 -7.84 12.44
C LEU A 459 1.47 -8.30 13.26
N ASP A 460 1.64 -8.57 14.56
CA ASP A 460 0.57 -9.00 15.46
C ASP A 460 -0.46 -7.88 15.68
N GLN A 461 -1.60 -7.99 14.98
CA GLN A 461 -2.69 -7.02 15.09
C GLN A 461 -3.48 -7.14 16.41
N GLY A 462 -3.18 -8.14 17.25
CA GLY A 462 -3.62 -8.17 18.64
C GLY A 462 -3.01 -7.07 19.51
N LYS A 463 -1.95 -6.39 19.01
CA LYS A 463 -1.21 -5.34 19.72
C LYS A 463 -1.31 -3.96 19.07
N THR A 464 -2.44 -3.69 18.41
CA THR A 464 -2.67 -2.42 17.67
C THR A 464 -2.63 -1.16 18.53
N LEU A 465 -2.94 -1.27 19.83
CA LEU A 465 -2.85 -0.17 20.80
C LEU A 465 -1.44 0.00 21.40
N GLY A 466 -0.47 -0.81 20.97
CA GLY A 466 0.88 -0.85 21.52
C GLY A 466 1.08 -1.91 22.60
N GLU A 467 2.35 -2.25 22.83
CA GLU A 467 2.78 -3.25 23.82
C GLU A 467 4.09 -2.76 24.45
N PRO A 468 4.08 -2.33 25.73
CA PRO A 468 5.27 -1.82 26.41
C PRO A 468 6.46 -2.79 26.40
N LEU A 469 6.22 -4.11 26.41
CA LEU A 469 7.30 -5.11 26.32
C LEU A 469 8.04 -5.08 24.98
N LEU A 470 7.45 -4.48 23.95
CA LEU A 470 8.04 -4.34 22.61
C LEU A 470 8.69 -2.96 22.40
N SER A 471 8.59 -2.04 23.36
CA SER A 471 9.37 -0.79 23.34
C SER A 471 10.87 -1.09 23.42
N ARG A 472 11.68 -0.32 22.70
CA ARG A 472 13.14 -0.48 22.67
C ARG A 472 13.83 0.86 22.89
N ARG A 473 14.94 0.83 23.62
CA ARG A 473 15.92 1.92 23.56
C ARG A 473 16.77 1.75 22.30
N VAL A 474 16.87 2.79 21.50
CA VAL A 474 17.77 2.83 20.34
C VAL A 474 19.07 3.49 20.77
N ASP A 475 20.19 2.80 20.56
CA ASP A 475 21.53 3.37 20.67
C ASP A 475 22.07 3.55 19.23
N LEU A 476 21.94 4.76 18.69
CA LEU A 476 22.29 5.11 17.32
C LEU A 476 23.71 5.68 17.26
N ALA A 477 24.56 5.08 16.42
CA ALA A 477 25.85 5.62 16.05
C ALA A 477 25.85 5.97 14.55
N VAL A 478 26.20 7.21 14.23
CA VAL A 478 26.36 7.67 12.85
C VAL A 478 27.82 8.05 12.65
N SER A 479 28.52 7.35 11.76
CA SER A 479 29.93 7.58 11.40
C SER A 479 30.06 8.05 9.96
N GLY A 480 31.28 8.37 9.53
CA GLY A 480 31.53 8.88 8.18
C GLY A 480 31.04 10.32 7.98
N LEU A 481 30.83 11.06 9.07
CA LEU A 481 30.46 12.47 9.06
C LEU A 481 31.71 13.34 8.92
N GLY A 482 31.55 14.55 8.39
CA GLY A 482 32.57 15.59 8.51
C GLY A 482 32.77 16.01 9.97
N SER A 483 33.95 16.50 10.33
CA SER A 483 34.16 17.14 11.64
C SER A 483 33.43 18.48 11.70
N GLY A 484 32.73 18.75 12.81
CA GLY A 484 32.05 20.02 13.03
C GLY A 484 30.73 19.87 13.76
N SER A 485 30.03 20.99 13.88
CA SER A 485 28.70 21.06 14.46
C SER A 485 27.64 20.74 13.40
N LEU A 486 26.65 19.95 13.79
CA LEU A 486 25.53 19.50 12.97
C LEU A 486 24.23 19.96 13.63
N GLU A 487 23.27 20.41 12.84
CA GLU A 487 21.91 20.62 13.30
C GLU A 487 21.16 19.28 13.27
N LEU A 488 20.62 18.87 14.41
CA LEU A 488 19.83 17.66 14.59
C LEU A 488 18.35 18.03 14.73
N SER A 489 17.55 17.54 13.80
CA SER A 489 16.08 17.52 13.90
C SER A 489 15.58 16.09 14.06
N HIS A 490 14.56 15.88 14.90
CA HIS A 490 14.01 14.55 15.19
C HIS A 490 12.49 14.60 15.14
N TRP A 491 11.86 13.91 14.18
CA TRP A 491 10.41 13.79 14.05
C TRP A 491 9.90 12.42 14.51
N ARG A 492 8.66 12.40 15.00
CA ARG A 492 8.03 11.19 15.55
C ARG A 492 6.60 11.00 15.07
N VAL A 493 6.29 9.76 14.70
CA VAL A 493 4.93 9.23 14.58
C VAL A 493 4.78 8.13 15.62
N ASP A 494 3.95 8.33 16.63
CA ASP A 494 3.58 7.32 17.64
C ASP A 494 2.21 7.66 18.24
N GLU A 495 1.89 7.13 19.41
CA GLU A 495 0.62 7.43 20.09
C GLU A 495 0.44 8.93 20.39
N ALA A 496 1.51 9.63 20.78
CA ALA A 496 1.46 11.01 21.27
C ALA A 496 1.86 12.06 20.24
N HIS A 497 2.50 11.67 19.14
CA HIS A 497 3.09 12.57 18.14
C HIS A 497 2.61 12.23 16.72
N SER A 498 2.28 13.26 15.93
CA SER A 498 1.78 13.12 14.54
C SER A 498 0.56 12.19 14.44
N ASN A 499 -0.27 12.17 15.49
CA ASN A 499 -1.43 11.32 15.61
C ASN A 499 -2.68 12.18 15.83
N ILE A 500 -3.33 12.55 14.74
CA ILE A 500 -4.49 13.44 14.77
C ILE A 500 -5.69 12.81 15.49
N ARG A 501 -5.79 11.48 15.53
CA ARG A 501 -6.82 10.78 16.31
C ARG A 501 -6.65 11.05 17.81
N HIS A 502 -5.41 10.97 18.31
CA HIS A 502 -5.11 11.25 19.71
C HIS A 502 -5.46 12.72 20.08
N VAL A 503 -5.26 13.67 19.15
CA VAL A 503 -5.71 15.06 19.34
C VAL A 503 -7.24 15.13 19.44
N TRP A 504 -7.96 14.43 18.56
CA TRP A 504 -9.43 14.39 18.56
C TRP A 504 -10.00 13.84 19.86
N GLU A 505 -9.42 12.75 20.38
CA GLU A 505 -9.85 12.14 21.64
C GLU A 505 -9.67 13.11 22.84
N ARG A 506 -8.62 13.95 22.84
CA ARG A 506 -8.42 15.00 23.86
C ARG A 506 -9.38 16.18 23.73
N LEU A 507 -9.94 16.43 22.55
CA LEU A 507 -10.98 17.44 22.32
C LEU A 507 -12.39 16.95 22.71
N ALA A 508 -12.48 15.89 23.51
CA ALA A 508 -13.70 15.18 23.94
C ALA A 508 -14.37 14.31 22.86
N GLY A 509 -13.84 14.27 21.64
CA GLY A 509 -14.31 13.39 20.57
C GLY A 509 -15.76 13.68 20.14
N GLY A 510 -16.46 12.61 19.74
CA GLY A 510 -17.79 12.65 19.13
C GLY A 510 -17.79 12.08 17.72
N ASP A 511 -18.93 12.17 17.03
CA ASP A 511 -19.03 11.70 15.65
C ASP A 511 -18.33 12.66 14.69
N TRP A 512 -18.59 13.96 14.80
CA TRP A 512 -18.01 14.99 13.93
C TRP A 512 -17.52 16.20 14.72
N PRO A 513 -16.41 16.84 14.30
CA PRO A 513 -15.97 18.09 14.90
C PRO A 513 -16.95 19.22 14.61
N ASP A 514 -17.15 20.10 15.59
CA ASP A 514 -17.74 21.42 15.36
C ASP A 514 -16.69 22.38 14.73
N GLU A 515 -17.07 23.64 14.51
CA GLU A 515 -16.17 24.63 13.89
C GLU A 515 -14.87 24.83 14.67
N ALA A 516 -14.95 24.87 16.00
CA ALA A 516 -13.77 25.02 16.86
C ALA A 516 -12.89 23.77 16.83
N GLY A 517 -13.50 22.59 16.83
CA GLY A 517 -12.85 21.29 16.68
C GLY A 517 -12.11 21.18 15.35
N TRP A 518 -12.75 21.53 14.23
CA TRP A 518 -12.10 21.55 12.91
C TRP A 518 -10.88 22.49 12.89
N LYS A 519 -11.01 23.68 13.48
CA LYS A 519 -9.89 24.63 13.55
C LYS A 519 -8.74 24.08 14.39
N ALA A 520 -9.04 23.45 15.53
CA ALA A 520 -8.04 22.86 16.41
C ALA A 520 -7.33 21.67 15.76
N LEU A 521 -8.08 20.78 15.10
CA LEU A 521 -7.52 19.62 14.39
C LEU A 521 -6.62 20.07 13.24
N LYS A 522 -7.06 21.02 12.41
CA LYS A 522 -6.21 21.56 11.32
C LYS A 522 -4.94 22.23 11.82
N ALA A 523 -4.99 22.91 12.97
CA ALA A 523 -3.79 23.50 13.57
C ALA A 523 -2.81 22.45 14.14
N ALA A 524 -3.31 21.27 14.50
CA ALA A 524 -2.54 20.15 15.01
C ALA A 524 -2.09 19.17 13.91
N ASP A 525 -2.63 19.25 12.70
CA ASP A 525 -2.30 18.38 11.56
C ASP A 525 -0.93 18.73 10.96
N LYS A 526 0.13 18.34 11.67
CA LYS A 526 1.52 18.53 11.28
C LYS A 526 2.36 17.34 11.74
N LEU A 527 3.53 17.19 11.14
CA LEU A 527 4.55 16.27 11.61
C LEU A 527 5.21 16.87 12.86
N ASP A 528 5.09 16.18 13.99
CA ASP A 528 5.62 16.63 15.28
C ASP A 528 7.12 16.32 15.42
N GLU A 529 7.85 17.28 15.99
CA GLU A 529 9.21 17.10 16.48
C GLU A 529 9.17 16.41 17.86
N LEU A 530 9.99 15.38 18.06
CA LEU A 530 10.14 14.70 19.35
C LEU A 530 10.82 15.61 20.38
N GLU A 531 11.85 16.32 19.93
CA GLU A 531 12.60 17.30 20.71
C GLU A 531 12.90 18.52 19.84
N PRO A 532 13.02 19.73 20.42
CA PRO A 532 13.41 20.92 19.67
C PRO A 532 14.72 20.69 18.94
N THR A 533 14.78 21.12 17.68
CA THR A 533 16.01 21.10 16.89
C THR A 533 17.19 21.69 17.67
N ARG A 534 18.31 20.96 17.70
CA ARG A 534 19.50 21.30 18.51
C ARG A 534 20.79 21.06 17.75
N VAL A 535 21.87 21.67 18.21
CA VAL A 535 23.21 21.45 17.67
C VAL A 535 23.88 20.29 18.40
N VAL A 536 24.52 19.40 17.64
CA VAL A 536 25.34 18.29 18.12
C VAL A 536 26.71 18.33 17.43
N ASP A 537 27.76 17.95 18.14
CA ASP A 537 29.12 17.96 17.59
C ASP A 537 29.53 16.56 17.17
N ALA A 538 30.03 16.41 15.95
CA ALA A 538 30.65 15.17 15.50
C ALA A 538 32.07 15.06 16.07
N VAL A 539 32.28 14.08 16.97
CA VAL A 539 33.59 13.75 17.53
C VAL A 539 34.23 12.68 16.67
N ASP A 540 35.42 12.95 16.14
CA ASP A 540 36.14 12.05 15.22
C ASP A 540 35.26 11.59 14.03
N GLY A 541 34.42 12.50 13.50
CA GLY A 541 33.53 12.22 12.38
C GLY A 541 32.36 11.31 12.72
N SER A 542 32.00 11.20 14.00
CA SER A 542 30.90 10.35 14.47
C SER A 542 30.04 11.05 15.52
N ILE A 543 28.78 10.64 15.60
CA ILE A 543 27.82 11.02 16.63
C ILE A 543 27.24 9.75 17.25
N GLU A 544 27.04 9.76 18.56
CA GLU A 544 26.21 8.78 19.27
C GLU A 544 24.98 9.46 19.89
N LEU A 545 23.82 8.85 19.69
CA LEU A 545 22.52 9.29 20.24
C LEU A 545 21.83 8.11 20.90
N SER A 546 21.03 8.38 21.92
CA SER A 546 20.18 7.36 22.55
C SER A 546 18.79 7.92 22.80
N PHE A 547 17.76 7.16 22.45
CA PHE A 547 16.36 7.56 22.62
C PHE A 547 15.42 6.35 22.72
N GLU A 548 14.25 6.56 23.31
CA GLU A 548 13.21 5.53 23.37
C GLU A 548 12.41 5.47 22.06
N LEU A 549 12.19 4.26 21.56
CA LEU A 549 11.35 3.96 20.40
C LEU A 549 10.24 3.00 20.86
N PRO A 550 9.06 3.54 21.27
CA PRO A 550 7.95 2.71 21.72
C PRO A 550 7.38 1.89 20.55
N MET A 551 6.58 0.87 20.86
CA MET A 551 5.84 0.13 19.85
C MET A 551 4.34 0.45 19.96
N PRO A 552 3.69 0.94 18.88
CA PRO A 552 4.25 1.25 17.57
C PRO A 552 4.89 2.66 17.50
N ALA A 553 5.96 2.82 16.73
CA ALA A 553 6.53 4.14 16.44
C ALA A 553 7.34 4.18 15.13
N VAL A 554 7.47 5.38 14.56
CA VAL A 554 8.40 5.74 13.48
C VAL A 554 9.14 7.02 13.88
N SER A 555 10.46 7.03 13.82
CA SER A 555 11.33 8.18 14.07
C SER A 555 12.16 8.51 12.85
N MET A 556 12.23 9.78 12.48
CA MET A 556 13.20 10.28 11.50
C MET A 556 14.15 11.24 12.20
N LEU A 557 15.45 11.00 12.09
CA LEU A 557 16.49 11.93 12.48
C LEU A 557 17.12 12.52 11.22
N GLU A 558 17.29 13.84 11.18
CA GLU A 558 18.07 14.54 10.15
C GLU A 558 19.25 15.24 10.80
N LEU A 559 20.45 14.97 10.27
CA LEU A 559 21.70 15.64 10.61
C LEU A 559 22.09 16.53 9.44
N ARG A 560 22.08 17.84 9.65
CA ARG A 560 22.47 18.84 8.64
C ARG A 560 23.81 19.49 8.98
N PRO A 561 24.81 19.44 8.07
CA PRO A 561 26.03 20.23 8.18
C PRO A 561 25.72 21.71 8.42
N GLY A 562 26.35 22.30 9.43
CA GLY A 562 26.20 23.72 9.80
C GLY A 562 26.87 24.70 8.85
#